data_AF-A0A1X0T840-F1
#
_entry.id   AF-A0A1X0T840-F1
#
_cell.length_a   1.000
_cell.length_b   1.000
_cell.length_c   1.000
_cell.angle_alpha   90.00
_cell.angle_beta   90.00
_cell.angle_gamma   90.00
#
_symmetry.space_group_name_H-M   'P 1'
#
loop_
_entity.id
_entity.type
_entity.pdbx_description
1 polymer ?
#
loop_
_entity_poly.entity_id
_entity_poly.type
_entity_poly.pdbx_seq_one_letter_code
_entity_poly.pdbx_strand_id
1 'polypeptide(L)'
;MAIDTVKVAGLMGRIDEELAQVGPVPAMSDYEGWRAHQGAYRKIIDGLVAEEGAAYRSGSGDGYRLALAGIATTCTGGDAGLLRNWVNAASRRLAAMQAASASSEGGAA
;
A
#
# COMPACT_ATOMS: atom_id res chain seq x y z
N MET A 1 17.88 2.35 8.06
CA MET A 1 16.96 1.72 9.02
C MET A 1 16.55 0.37 8.45
N ALA A 2 16.61 -0.71 9.22
CA ALA A 2 16.14 -2.02 8.75
C ALA A 2 14.62 -2.01 8.61
N ILE A 3 14.07 -2.71 7.61
CA ILE A 3 12.63 -2.86 7.43
C ILE A 3 12.13 -3.85 8.48
N ASP A 4 11.14 -3.44 9.27
CA ASP A 4 10.42 -4.33 10.19
C ASP A 4 9.42 -5.18 9.39
N THR A 5 9.73 -6.47 9.23
CA THR A 5 8.93 -7.40 8.42
C THR A 5 7.58 -7.74 9.04
N VAL A 6 7.49 -7.76 10.38
CA VAL A 6 6.23 -8.02 11.10
C VAL A 6 5.30 -6.83 10.92
N LYS A 7 5.83 -5.61 11.06
CA LYS A 7 5.05 -4.39 10.83
C LYS A 7 4.54 -4.32 9.38
N VAL A 8 5.40 -4.60 8.40
CA VAL A 8 5.00 -4.62 6.99
C VAL A 8 3.89 -5.64 6.72
N ALA A 9 4.01 -6.86 7.24
CA ALA A 9 2.98 -7.89 7.07
C ALA A 9 1.63 -7.48 7.72
N GLY A 10 1.67 -6.86 8.91
CA GLY A 10 0.46 -6.34 9.56
C GLY A 10 -0.20 -5.22 8.76
N LEU A 11 0.59 -4.31 8.21
CA LEU A 11 0.08 -3.23 7.35
C LEU A 11 -0.53 -3.75 6.04
N MET A 12 0.05 -4.80 5.45
CA MET A 12 -0.55 -5.47 4.29
C MET A 12 -1.96 -6.00 4.62
N GLY A 13 -2.08 -6.75 5.72
CA GLY A 13 -3.36 -7.30 6.16
C GLY A 13 -4.42 -6.22 6.42
N ARG A 14 -4.04 -5.14 7.12
CA ARG A 14 -4.92 -3.99 7.34
C ARG A 14 -5.39 -3.36 6.03
N ILE A 15 -4.46 -3.06 5.11
CA ILE A 15 -4.81 -2.41 3.84
C ILE A 15 -5.72 -3.30 3.01
N ASP A 16 -5.45 -4.60 2.93
CA ASP A 16 -6.30 -5.54 2.19
C ASP A 16 -7.71 -5.64 2.79
N GLU A 17 -7.82 -5.68 4.12
CA GLU A 17 -9.10 -5.68 4.82
C GLU A 17 -9.90 -4.39 4.58
N GLU A 18 -9.26 -3.23 4.75
CA GLU A 18 -9.91 -1.94 4.51
C GLU A 18 -10.31 -1.76 3.03
N LEU A 19 -9.48 -2.23 2.09
CA LEU A 19 -9.81 -2.23 0.66
C LEU A 19 -11.02 -3.10 0.34
N ALA A 20 -11.19 -4.24 1.02
CA ALA A 20 -12.35 -5.11 0.84
C ALA A 20 -13.66 -4.44 1.31
N GLN A 21 -13.59 -3.49 2.25
CA GLN A 21 -14.74 -2.76 2.79
C GLN A 21 -15.22 -1.59 1.92
N VAL A 22 -14.41 -1.11 0.96
CA VAL A 22 -14.77 0.06 0.11
C VAL A 22 -15.99 -0.20 -0.79
N GLY A 23 -16.39 -1.48 -0.96
CA GLY A 23 -17.57 -1.85 -1.72
C GLY A 23 -17.39 -1.76 -3.24
N PRO A 24 -18.44 -2.12 -4.02
CA PRO A 24 -18.35 -2.23 -5.46
C PRO A 24 -18.15 -0.85 -6.12
N VAL A 25 -17.57 -0.86 -7.33
CA VAL A 25 -17.44 0.34 -8.15
C VAL A 25 -18.85 0.85 -8.51
N PRO A 26 -19.17 2.12 -8.27
CA PRO A 26 -20.45 2.71 -8.63
C PRO A 26 -20.71 2.71 -10.14
N ALA A 27 -21.98 2.88 -10.53
CA ALA A 27 -22.34 3.05 -11.92
C ALA A 27 -21.70 4.33 -12.51
N MET A 28 -21.34 4.32 -13.80
CA MET A 28 -20.70 5.47 -14.44
C MET A 28 -21.54 6.76 -14.39
N SER A 29 -22.87 6.64 -14.30
CA SER A 29 -23.79 7.77 -14.19
C SER A 29 -23.91 8.32 -12.76
N ASP A 30 -23.40 7.61 -11.74
CA ASP A 30 -23.48 8.01 -10.34
C ASP A 30 -22.19 8.72 -9.91
N TYR A 31 -22.12 10.01 -10.20
CA TYR A 31 -20.96 10.83 -9.86
C TYR A 31 -20.73 10.95 -8.35
N GLU A 32 -21.79 11.09 -7.55
CA GLU A 32 -21.66 11.18 -6.08
C GLU A 32 -21.21 9.85 -5.48
N GLY A 33 -21.75 8.73 -5.98
CA GLY A 33 -21.25 7.40 -5.65
C GLY A 33 -19.78 7.26 -6.00
N TRP A 34 -19.38 7.62 -7.22
CA TRP A 34 -17.97 7.58 -7.65
C TRP A 34 -17.08 8.41 -6.74
N ARG A 35 -17.49 9.63 -6.40
CA ARG A 35 -16.76 10.53 -5.50
C ARG A 35 -16.62 9.95 -4.09
N ALA A 36 -17.70 9.39 -3.54
CA ALA A 36 -17.69 8.72 -2.25
C ALA A 36 -16.77 7.50 -2.25
N HIS A 37 -16.77 6.74 -3.35
CA HIS A 37 -15.89 5.58 -3.56
C HIS A 37 -14.41 5.99 -3.58
N GLN A 38 -14.06 7.07 -4.30
CA GLN A 38 -12.71 7.65 -4.24
C GLN A 38 -12.36 8.15 -2.83
N GLY A 39 -13.31 8.79 -2.15
CA GLY A 39 -13.15 9.28 -0.78
C GLY A 39 -12.92 8.18 0.25
N ALA A 40 -13.38 6.95 0.02
CA ALA A 40 -13.10 5.82 0.89
C ALA A 40 -11.63 5.40 0.83
N TYR A 41 -11.01 5.34 -0.35
CA TYR A 41 -9.58 5.07 -0.49
C TYR A 41 -8.72 6.18 0.12
N ARG A 42 -9.15 7.43 -0.02
CA ARG A 42 -8.51 8.57 0.66
C ARG A 42 -8.46 8.38 2.18
N LYS A 43 -9.57 7.97 2.80
CA LYS A 43 -9.66 7.75 4.25
C LYS A 43 -8.68 6.68 4.75
N ILE A 44 -8.48 5.61 3.97
CA ILE A 44 -7.46 4.59 4.27
C ILE A 44 -6.08 5.23 4.36
N ILE A 45 -5.70 6.00 3.34
CA ILE A 45 -4.41 6.69 3.29
C ILE A 45 -4.26 7.66 4.46
N ASP A 46 -5.29 8.46 4.74
CA ASP A 46 -5.25 9.43 5.84
C ASP A 46 -5.07 8.74 7.20
N GLY A 47 -5.70 7.57 7.41
CA GLY A 47 -5.46 6.72 8.58
C GLY A 47 -4.02 6.21 8.67
N LEU A 48 -3.45 5.74 7.56
CA LEU A 48 -2.04 5.32 7.50
C LEU A 48 -1.07 6.50 7.76
N VAL A 49 -1.40 7.71 7.30
CA VAL A 49 -0.61 8.92 7.59
C VAL A 49 -0.65 9.23 9.09
N ALA A 50 -1.85 9.25 9.67
CA ALA A 50 -2.06 9.63 11.07
C ALA A 50 -1.48 8.62 12.06
N GLU A 51 -1.64 7.33 11.80
CA GLU A 51 -1.32 6.27 12.75
C GLU A 51 0.05 5.64 12.51
N GLU A 52 0.50 5.61 11.26
CA GLU A 52 1.67 4.83 10.82
C GLU A 52 2.81 5.69 10.26
N GLY A 53 2.63 7.01 10.27
CA GLY A 53 3.62 7.96 9.76
C GLY A 53 3.85 7.82 8.26
N ALA A 54 2.83 7.38 7.50
CA ALA A 54 2.93 7.33 6.05
C ALA A 54 3.20 8.73 5.48
N ALA A 55 4.04 8.81 4.44
CA ALA A 55 4.21 10.01 3.64
C ALA A 55 3.45 9.85 2.32
N TYR A 56 2.41 10.66 2.16
CA TYR A 56 1.56 10.66 0.98
C TYR A 56 1.68 11.96 0.18
N ARG A 57 1.66 11.85 -1.15
CA ARG A 57 1.60 13.00 -2.08
C ARG A 57 0.69 12.69 -3.26
N SER A 58 -0.08 13.68 -3.70
CA SER A 58 -0.88 13.65 -4.94
C SER A 58 -0.60 14.89 -5.79
N GLY A 59 -0.81 14.79 -7.10
CA GLY A 59 -0.81 15.96 -7.99
C GLY A 59 0.57 16.44 -8.46
N SER A 60 1.62 15.61 -8.37
CA SER A 60 2.93 15.90 -8.99
C SER A 60 3.12 15.11 -10.30
N GLY A 61 4.16 15.39 -11.10
CA GLY A 61 4.42 14.72 -12.39
C GLY A 61 4.48 13.18 -12.32
N ASP A 62 4.68 12.60 -11.14
CA ASP A 62 4.66 11.15 -10.88
C ASP A 62 3.27 10.60 -10.51
N GLY A 63 2.22 11.45 -10.52
CA GLY A 63 0.87 11.13 -10.07
C GLY A 63 0.77 11.09 -8.54
N TYR A 64 0.42 9.92 -8.02
CA TYR A 64 0.23 9.62 -6.61
C TYR A 64 1.45 8.87 -6.06
N ARG A 65 1.88 9.19 -4.84
CA ARG A 65 3.01 8.55 -4.17
C ARG A 65 2.69 8.25 -2.71
N LEU A 66 3.04 7.04 -2.28
CA LEU A 66 2.93 6.58 -0.89
C LEU A 66 4.26 6.00 -0.44
N ALA A 67 4.78 6.48 0.68
CA ALA A 67 5.89 5.85 1.39
C ALA A 67 5.45 5.48 2.81
N LEU A 68 5.62 4.21 3.17
CA LEU A 68 5.14 3.64 4.43
C LEU A 68 6.04 2.46 4.82
N ALA A 69 6.45 2.38 6.09
CA ALA A 69 7.29 1.31 6.64
C ALA A 69 8.56 0.99 5.81
N GLY A 70 9.20 2.02 5.25
CA GLY A 70 10.41 1.88 4.44
C GLY A 70 10.18 1.43 2.99
N ILE A 71 8.92 1.35 2.55
CA ILE A 71 8.54 0.96 1.18
C ILE A 71 7.82 2.13 0.52
N ALA A 72 8.23 2.46 -0.71
CA ALA A 72 7.63 3.53 -1.49
C ALA A 72 7.09 3.02 -2.83
N THR A 73 5.92 3.52 -3.22
CA THR A 73 5.29 3.23 -4.52
C THR A 73 4.69 4.48 -5.12
N THR A 74 4.46 4.43 -6.43
CA THR A 74 3.70 5.44 -7.17
C THR A 74 2.57 4.80 -7.96
N CYS A 75 1.58 5.60 -8.31
CA CYS A 75 0.49 5.21 -9.20
C CYS A 75 -0.03 6.44 -9.94
N THR A 76 -0.42 6.28 -11.19
CA THR A 76 -1.11 7.34 -11.96
C THR A 76 -2.64 7.16 -11.93
N GLY A 77 -3.12 5.97 -11.55
CA GLY A 77 -4.52 5.58 -11.59
C GLY A 77 -5.34 5.90 -10.33
N GLY A 78 -4.78 6.62 -9.34
CA GLY A 78 -5.48 6.99 -8.11
C GLY A 78 -5.10 6.17 -6.87
N ASP A 79 -5.75 6.50 -5.76
CA ASP A 79 -5.45 5.97 -4.42
C ASP A 79 -5.67 4.45 -4.33
N ALA A 80 -6.70 3.91 -4.98
CA ALA A 80 -6.95 2.47 -5.01
C ALA A 80 -5.79 1.68 -5.64
N GLY A 81 -5.27 2.18 -6.77
CA GLY A 81 -4.11 1.59 -7.44
C GLY A 81 -2.84 1.76 -6.62
N LEU A 82 -2.68 2.90 -5.95
CA LEU A 82 -1.54 3.17 -5.09
C LEU A 82 -1.46 2.21 -3.90
N LEU A 83 -2.58 1.99 -3.20
CA LEU A 83 -2.67 1.06 -2.07
C LEU A 83 -2.34 -0.37 -2.51
N ARG A 84 -2.95 -0.85 -3.60
CA ARG A 84 -2.64 -2.19 -4.18
C ARG A 84 -1.19 -2.30 -4.62
N ASN A 85 -0.63 -1.27 -5.23
CA ASN A 85 0.77 -1.24 -5.61
C ASN A 85 1.69 -1.35 -4.41
N TRP A 86 1.35 -0.67 -3.30
CA TRP A 86 2.08 -0.76 -2.06
C TRP A 86 2.05 -2.16 -1.47
N VAL A 87 0.86 -2.80 -1.37
CA VAL A 87 0.73 -4.21 -0.90
C VAL A 87 1.58 -5.15 -1.76
N ASN A 88 1.51 -5.01 -3.08
CA ASN A 88 2.32 -5.81 -3.99
C ASN A 88 3.83 -5.58 -3.82
N ALA A 89 4.26 -4.33 -3.60
CA ALA A 89 5.66 -4.01 -3.34
C ALA A 89 6.13 -4.57 -2.00
N ALA A 90 5.28 -4.50 -0.96
CA ALA A 90 5.52 -5.08 0.35
C ALA A 90 5.69 -6.60 0.28
N SER A 91 4.77 -7.29 -0.39
CA SER A 91 4.85 -8.73 -0.61
C SER A 91 6.18 -9.14 -1.28
N ARG A 92 6.55 -8.47 -2.38
CA ARG A 92 7.84 -8.73 -3.08
C ARG A 92 9.05 -8.47 -2.18
N ARG A 93 9.00 -7.42 -1.36
CA ARG A 93 10.10 -7.06 -0.47
C ARG A 93 10.29 -8.11 0.61
N LEU A 94 9.21 -8.60 1.22
CA LEU A 94 9.25 -9.67 2.22
C LEU A 94 9.79 -10.97 1.61
N ALA A 95 9.32 -11.35 0.42
CA ALA A 95 9.81 -12.54 -0.28
C ALA A 95 11.31 -12.47 -0.58
N ALA A 96 11.80 -11.31 -1.03
CA ALA A 96 13.22 -11.10 -1.29
C ALA A 96 14.07 -11.19 -0.02
N MET A 97 13.57 -10.68 1.12
CA MET A 97 14.27 -10.79 2.41
C MET A 97 14.35 -12.24 2.90
N GLN A 98 13.28 -13.02 2.75
CA GLN A 98 13.28 -14.44 3.11
C GLN A 98 14.26 -15.24 2.25
N ALA A 99 14.28 -15.00 0.93
CA ALA A 99 15.21 -15.66 0.03
C ALA A 99 16.68 -15.32 0.35
N ALA A 100 16.96 -14.06 0.73
CA ALA A 100 18.29 -13.64 1.14
C ALA A 100 18.76 -14.36 2.42
N SER A 101 17.89 -14.48 3.43
CA SER A 101 18.20 -15.20 4.68
C SER A 101 18.48 -16.69 4.44
N ALA A 102 17.68 -17.35 3.60
CA ALA A 102 17.88 -18.77 3.25
C ALA A 102 19.22 -19.00 2.51
N SER A 103 19.64 -18.04 1.68
CA SER A 103 20.91 -18.14 0.93
C SER A 103 22.14 -17.97 1.83
N SER A 104 22.02 -17.28 2.97
CA SER A 104 23.13 -17.11 3.92
C SER A 104 23.36 -18.30 4.86
N GLU A 105 22.37 -19.17 5.06
CA GLU A 105 22.47 -20.33 5.97
C GLU A 105 23.00 -21.60 5.29
N GLY A 106 22.99 -21.67 3.95
CA GLY A 106 23.42 -22.85 3.17
C GLY A 106 24.90 -22.88 2.75
N GLY A 107 25.72 -21.94 3.23
CA GLY A 107 27.12 -21.74 2.77
C GLY A 107 28.21 -22.42 3.60
N ALA A 108 27.86 -23.27 4.57
CA ALA A 108 28.82 -23.99 5.41
C ALA A 108 28.60 -25.50 5.31
N ALA A 109 29.16 -26.11 4.27
CA ALA A 109 29.36 -27.56 4.16
C ALA A 109 30.62 -27.86 3.36
#